data_AF-A0A1X1XSA5-F1
#
_entry.id   AF-A0A1X1XSA5-F1
#
_cell.length_a   1.000
_cell.length_b   1.000
_cell.length_c   1.000
_cell.angle_alpha   90.00
_cell.angle_beta   90.00
_cell.angle_gamma   90.00
#
_symmetry.space_group_name_H-M   'P 1'
#
loop_
_entity.id
_entity.type
_entity.pdbx_description
1 polymer ?
#
loop_
_entity_poly.entity_id
_entity_poly.type
_entity_poly.pdbx_seq_one_letter_code
_entity_poly.pdbx_strand_id
1 'polypeptide(L)'
;MAQSLRVDPAVLRSAATAIAQVGSELSGMALAQPLSGMTGALTGFQSGAACQEAGTALDNASKQVGNDLSELAAKLRSAAEKYEQTDKHLGSELDKARQQIDRKNREAPLEADRETGTQAVPIPLDQVTYEQGNFATGPDATRDYINQTLDQLGITDPAARQRWIDGYLTMALRESSYDPNAINDWDVNSKPPNSTYSVADGYGNGCSRGIVQCVPGTFAQYHQPGTSNDIYDPVANIAASMNYVMGHYGVSRDASNLAALIPQADPNASPQGY
;
A
#
# COMPACT_ATOMS: atom_id res chain seq x y z
N MET A 1 5.16 13.93 -10.88
CA MET A 1 5.16 13.64 -9.43
C MET A 1 3.85 14.13 -8.85
N ALA A 2 2.91 13.23 -8.56
CA ALA A 2 1.73 13.60 -7.78
C ALA A 2 2.19 13.82 -6.34
N GLN A 3 2.03 15.03 -5.80
CA GLN A 3 2.25 15.28 -4.38
C GLN A 3 1.40 14.29 -3.59
N SER A 4 2.00 13.55 -2.66
CA SER A 4 1.26 12.74 -1.69
C SER A 4 0.26 13.66 -0.99
N LEU A 5 -1.02 13.51 -1.29
CA LEU A 5 -2.08 14.34 -0.76
C LEU A 5 -2.30 13.94 0.71
N ARG A 6 -1.60 14.61 1.64
CA ARG A 6 -1.84 14.43 3.07
C ARG A 6 -3.08 15.22 3.44
N VAL A 7 -4.17 14.52 3.76
CA VAL A 7 -5.39 15.14 4.27
C VAL A 7 -5.20 15.45 5.75
N ASP A 8 -5.45 16.69 6.15
CA ASP A 8 -5.44 17.14 7.54
C ASP A 8 -6.90 17.22 8.06
N PRO A 9 -7.33 16.30 8.96
CA PRO A 9 -8.67 16.31 9.53
C PRO A 9 -9.01 17.58 10.32
N ALA A 10 -8.02 18.26 10.91
CA ALA A 10 -8.24 19.50 11.64
C ALA A 10 -8.58 20.64 10.66
N VAL A 11 -7.89 20.71 9.52
CA VAL A 11 -8.20 21.69 8.45
C VAL A 11 -9.59 21.45 7.89
N LEU A 12 -10.00 20.19 7.67
CA LEU A 12 -11.36 19.86 7.22
C LEU A 12 -12.44 20.31 8.22
N ARG A 13 -12.22 20.16 9.53
CA ARG A 13 -13.17 20.61 10.56
C ARG A 13 -13.24 22.13 10.65
N SER A 14 -12.10 22.82 10.54
CA SER A 14 -12.05 24.28 10.49
C SER A 14 -12.81 24.81 9.27
N ALA A 15 -12.59 24.22 8.09
CA ALA A 15 -13.32 24.57 6.87
C ALA A 15 -14.83 24.30 7.00
N ALA A 16 -15.23 23.15 7.55
CA ALA A 16 -16.63 22.84 7.81
C ALA A 16 -17.31 23.85 8.74
N THR A 17 -16.58 24.32 9.76
CA THR A 17 -17.09 25.33 10.71
C THR A 17 -17.28 26.68 10.02
N ALA A 18 -16.30 27.12 9.23
CA ALA A 18 -16.40 28.36 8.46
C ALA A 18 -17.57 28.31 7.45
N ILE A 19 -17.72 27.20 6.71
CA ILE A 19 -18.78 27.03 5.72
C ILE A 19 -20.17 27.01 6.38
N ALA A 20 -20.31 26.32 7.52
CA ALA A 20 -21.57 26.30 8.26
C ALA A 20 -21.95 27.69 8.79
N GLN A 21 -20.96 28.48 9.23
CA GLN A 21 -21.18 29.86 9.67
C GLN A 21 -21.71 30.72 8.52
N VAL A 22 -21.07 30.65 7.35
CA VAL A 22 -21.54 31.38 6.14
C VAL A 22 -22.95 30.96 5.76
N GLY A 23 -23.27 29.66 5.79
CA GLY A 23 -24.62 29.17 5.48
C GLY A 23 -25.69 29.68 6.46
N SER A 24 -25.36 29.76 7.75
CA SER A 24 -26.23 30.31 8.79
C SER A 24 -26.45 31.81 8.62
N GLU A 25 -25.37 32.56 8.37
CA GLU A 25 -25.44 34.01 8.13
C GLU A 25 -26.29 34.32 6.89
N LEU A 26 -26.07 33.62 5.78
CA LEU A 26 -26.82 33.81 4.54
C LEU A 26 -28.32 33.50 4.72
N SER A 27 -28.64 32.43 5.46
CA SER A 27 -30.03 32.08 5.79
C SER A 27 -30.71 33.14 6.67
N GLY A 28 -29.91 33.89 7.46
CA GLY A 28 -30.37 34.91 8.38
C GLY A 28 -30.38 36.35 7.83
N MET A 29 -29.80 36.62 6.66
CA MET A 29 -29.60 37.98 6.12
C MET A 29 -30.90 38.75 5.76
N ALA A 30 -32.08 38.15 5.92
CA ALA A 30 -33.39 38.79 5.70
C ALA A 30 -33.47 39.56 4.36
N LEU A 31 -32.86 39.03 3.30
CA LEU A 31 -32.68 39.69 2.01
C LEU A 31 -33.99 40.08 1.33
N ALA A 32 -35.10 39.44 1.72
CA ALA A 32 -36.44 39.74 1.23
C ALA A 32 -37.12 40.95 1.89
N GLN A 33 -36.67 41.39 3.08
CA GLN A 33 -37.31 42.48 3.86
C GLN A 33 -37.50 43.78 3.06
N PRO A 34 -36.50 44.28 2.30
CA PRO A 34 -36.67 45.50 1.51
C PRO A 34 -37.78 45.38 0.45
N LEU A 35 -37.88 44.23 -0.20
CA LEU A 35 -38.90 43.93 -1.23
C LEU A 35 -40.29 43.76 -0.62
N SER A 36 -40.38 43.06 0.52
CA SER A 36 -41.64 42.89 1.25
C SER A 36 -42.17 44.22 1.82
N GLY A 37 -41.29 45.14 2.21
CA GLY A 37 -41.68 46.48 2.66
C GLY A 37 -42.32 47.32 1.54
N MET A 38 -41.89 47.14 0.28
CA MET A 38 -42.48 47.83 -0.88
C MET A 38 -43.90 47.35 -1.19
N THR A 39 -44.24 46.10 -0.86
CA THR A 39 -45.59 45.55 -1.04
C THR A 39 -46.64 46.36 -0.28
N GLY A 40 -46.33 46.81 0.94
CA GLY A 40 -47.24 47.66 1.72
C GLY A 40 -47.45 49.05 1.10
N ALA A 41 -46.41 49.63 0.53
CA ALA A 41 -46.46 50.94 -0.14
C ALA A 41 -47.18 50.91 -1.51
N LEU A 42 -47.26 49.73 -2.15
CA LEU A 42 -47.82 49.54 -3.50
C LEU A 42 -49.12 48.72 -3.50
N THR A 43 -49.84 48.72 -2.37
CA THR A 43 -51.07 47.95 -2.20
C THR A 43 -52.09 48.26 -3.30
N GLY A 44 -52.60 47.23 -3.98
CA GLY A 44 -53.57 47.35 -5.08
C GLY A 44 -52.97 47.47 -6.49
N PHE A 45 -51.65 47.60 -6.62
CA PHE A 45 -50.96 47.59 -7.90
C PHE A 45 -50.30 46.23 -8.18
N GLN A 46 -50.24 45.85 -9.47
CA GLN A 46 -49.55 44.62 -9.91
C GLN A 46 -48.06 44.60 -9.54
N SER A 47 -47.42 45.77 -9.44
CA SER A 47 -46.04 45.92 -8.99
C SER A 47 -45.85 45.50 -7.53
N GLY A 48 -46.83 45.73 -6.65
CA GLY A 48 -46.78 45.26 -5.26
C GLY A 48 -46.76 43.73 -5.15
N ALA A 49 -47.59 43.06 -5.96
CA ALA A 49 -47.63 41.59 -6.03
C ALA A 49 -46.32 41.02 -6.59
N ALA A 50 -45.76 41.63 -7.64
CA ALA A 50 -44.47 41.22 -8.20
C ALA A 50 -43.31 41.38 -7.20
N CYS A 51 -43.30 42.46 -6.41
CA CYS A 51 -42.31 42.65 -5.33
C CYS A 51 -42.41 41.57 -4.24
N GLN A 52 -43.63 41.14 -3.90
CA GLN A 52 -43.85 40.07 -2.92
C GLN A 52 -43.36 38.71 -3.44
N GLU A 53 -43.64 38.39 -4.70
CA GLU A 53 -43.18 37.17 -5.36
C GLU A 53 -41.65 37.13 -5.46
N ALA A 54 -41.03 38.23 -5.90
CA ALA A 54 -39.58 38.36 -5.95
C ALA A 54 -38.93 38.23 -4.56
N GLY A 55 -39.52 38.84 -3.53
CA GLY A 55 -39.06 38.68 -2.15
C GLY A 55 -39.13 37.22 -1.67
N THR A 56 -40.23 36.52 -1.97
CA THR A 56 -40.41 35.11 -1.62
C THR A 56 -39.40 34.21 -2.35
N ALA A 57 -39.18 34.45 -3.64
CA ALA A 57 -38.21 33.70 -4.43
C ALA A 57 -36.77 33.89 -3.90
N LEU A 58 -36.41 35.11 -3.52
CA LEU A 58 -35.09 35.42 -2.94
C LEU A 58 -34.90 34.77 -1.56
N ASP A 59 -35.93 34.79 -0.71
CA ASP A 59 -35.90 34.12 0.60
C ASP A 59 -35.71 32.61 0.45
N ASN A 60 -36.46 31.98 -0.46
CA ASN A 60 -36.33 30.55 -0.76
C ASN A 60 -34.95 30.19 -1.31
N ALA A 61 -34.42 30.98 -2.25
CA ALA A 61 -33.08 30.75 -2.81
C ALA A 61 -31.99 30.88 -1.73
N SER A 62 -32.10 31.87 -0.85
CA SER A 62 -31.13 32.09 0.23
C SER A 62 -31.13 30.93 1.23
N LYS A 63 -32.32 30.44 1.60
CA LYS A 63 -32.48 29.24 2.44
C LYS A 63 -31.92 27.99 1.77
N GLN A 64 -32.13 27.83 0.47
CA GLN A 64 -31.60 26.68 -0.27
C GLN A 64 -30.06 26.67 -0.26
N VAL A 65 -29.43 27.81 -0.56
CA VAL A 65 -27.96 27.92 -0.50
C VAL A 65 -27.44 27.68 0.91
N GLY A 66 -28.14 28.21 1.93
CA GLY A 66 -27.80 27.95 3.33
C GLY A 66 -27.86 26.47 3.71
N ASN A 67 -28.87 25.74 3.22
CA ASN A 67 -29.00 24.30 3.40
C ASN A 67 -27.86 23.53 2.70
N ASP A 68 -27.54 23.89 1.45
CA ASP A 68 -26.48 23.25 0.67
C ASP A 68 -25.10 23.44 1.34
N LEU A 69 -24.82 24.63 1.86
CA LEU A 69 -23.59 24.91 2.62
C LEU A 69 -23.55 24.13 3.94
N SER A 70 -24.69 23.99 4.61
CA SER A 70 -24.79 23.19 5.84
C SER A 70 -24.55 21.70 5.55
N GLU A 71 -25.07 21.18 4.44
CA GLU A 71 -24.83 19.80 4.00
C GLU A 71 -23.36 19.58 3.62
N LEU A 72 -22.75 20.52 2.90
CA LEU A 72 -21.31 20.46 2.59
C LEU A 72 -20.46 20.44 3.87
N ALA A 73 -20.77 21.31 4.83
CA ALA A 73 -20.09 21.32 6.12
C ALA A 73 -20.24 19.98 6.86
N ALA A 74 -21.42 19.35 6.83
CA ALA A 74 -21.63 18.02 7.40
C ALA A 74 -20.76 16.95 6.72
N LYS A 75 -20.72 16.94 5.38
CA LYS A 75 -19.87 16.00 4.61
C LYS A 75 -18.39 16.15 4.93
N LEU A 76 -17.90 17.38 5.09
CA LEU A 76 -16.51 17.64 5.50
C LEU A 76 -16.20 17.12 6.91
N ARG A 77 -17.12 17.25 7.87
CA ARG A 77 -16.97 16.67 9.21
C ARG A 77 -16.93 15.15 9.17
N SER A 78 -17.87 14.52 8.44
CA SER A 78 -17.88 13.06 8.27
C SER A 78 -16.63 12.54 7.58
N ALA A 79 -16.09 13.28 6.60
CA ALA A 79 -14.82 12.93 5.97
C ALA A 79 -13.68 12.96 7.00
N ALA A 80 -13.56 14.03 7.79
CA ALA A 80 -12.54 14.14 8.84
C ALA A 80 -12.62 12.98 9.86
N GLU A 81 -13.82 12.63 10.31
CA GLU A 81 -14.05 11.49 11.22
C GLU A 81 -13.62 10.17 10.58
N LYS A 82 -13.97 9.94 9.31
CA LYS A 82 -13.61 8.70 8.60
C LYS A 82 -12.11 8.56 8.39
N TYR A 83 -11.39 9.66 8.14
CA TYR A 83 -9.94 9.66 8.08
C TYR A 83 -9.31 9.25 9.41
N GLU A 84 -9.73 9.85 10.52
CA GLU A 84 -9.20 9.50 11.85
C GLU A 84 -9.55 8.07 12.29
N GLN A 85 -10.75 7.58 11.97
CA GLN A 85 -11.13 6.21 12.28
C GLN A 85 -10.29 5.20 11.50
N THR A 86 -10.07 5.46 10.21
CA THR A 86 -9.21 4.62 9.36
C THR A 86 -7.78 4.63 9.89
N ASP A 87 -7.24 5.80 10.22
CA ASP A 87 -5.87 5.94 10.71
C ASP A 87 -5.66 5.22 12.05
N LYS A 88 -6.61 5.38 12.99
CA LYS A 88 -6.61 4.62 14.27
C LYS A 88 -6.70 3.13 14.05
N HIS A 89 -7.56 2.68 13.14
CA HIS A 89 -7.72 1.26 12.85
C HIS A 89 -6.43 0.67 12.28
N LEU A 90 -5.85 1.30 11.26
CA LEU A 90 -4.59 0.88 10.66
C LEU A 90 -3.44 0.92 11.68
N GLY A 91 -3.36 1.96 12.51
CA GLY A 91 -2.41 2.03 13.62
C GLY A 91 -2.56 0.86 14.59
N SER A 92 -3.80 0.49 14.94
CA SER A 92 -4.04 -0.66 15.82
C SER A 92 -3.67 -2.00 15.18
N GLU A 93 -3.86 -2.16 13.87
CA GLU A 93 -3.45 -3.36 13.15
C GLU A 93 -1.91 -3.44 13.05
N LEU A 94 -1.23 -2.31 12.83
CA LEU A 94 0.23 -2.23 12.88
C LEU A 94 0.77 -2.59 14.27
N ASP A 95 0.16 -2.10 15.34
CA ASP A 95 0.55 -2.43 16.72
C ASP A 95 0.35 -3.93 17.02
N LYS A 96 -0.77 -4.51 16.57
CA LYS A 96 -1.01 -5.96 16.71
C LYS A 96 0.00 -6.78 15.91
N ALA A 97 0.28 -6.39 14.66
CA ALA A 97 1.28 -7.04 13.83
C ALA A 97 2.66 -6.98 14.50
N ARG A 98 3.03 -5.83 15.06
CA ARG A 98 4.27 -5.66 15.83
C ARG A 98 4.32 -6.54 17.07
N GLN A 99 3.23 -6.62 17.85
CA GLN A 99 3.16 -7.49 19.03
C GLN A 99 3.25 -8.98 18.67
N GLN A 100 2.65 -9.39 17.54
CA GLN A 100 2.77 -10.76 17.04
C GLN A 100 4.20 -11.08 16.62
N ILE A 101 4.90 -10.15 15.96
CA ILE A 101 6.33 -10.27 15.63
C ILE A 101 7.15 -10.40 16.92
N ASP A 102 6.94 -9.52 17.90
CA ASP A 102 7.66 -9.54 19.18
C ASP A 102 7.42 -10.84 19.96
N ARG A 103 6.19 -11.37 19.91
CA ARG A 103 5.83 -12.65 20.54
C ARG A 103 6.48 -13.84 19.83
N LYS A 104 6.44 -13.87 18.50
CA LYS A 104 7.10 -14.91 17.68
C LYS A 104 8.62 -14.92 17.92
N ASN A 105 9.22 -13.74 18.08
CA ASN A 105 10.64 -13.60 18.42
C ASN A 105 11.00 -14.05 19.85
N ARG A 106 10.03 -14.05 20.78
CA ARG A 106 10.21 -14.55 22.16
C ARG A 106 9.93 -16.04 22.33
N GLU A 107 9.09 -16.62 21.47
CA GLU A 107 8.69 -18.02 21.50
C GLU A 107 9.56 -18.93 20.59
N ALA A 108 10.47 -18.35 19.79
CA ALA A 108 11.45 -19.12 19.01
C ALA A 108 12.51 -19.77 19.93
N PRO A 109 12.77 -21.09 19.81
CA PRO A 109 13.79 -21.76 20.61
C PRO A 109 15.19 -21.17 20.40
N LEU A 110 15.90 -20.93 21.49
CA LEU A 110 17.35 -20.75 21.50
C LEU A 110 18.01 -22.12 21.27
N GLU A 111 18.44 -22.45 20.04
CA GLU A 111 19.41 -23.52 19.67
C GLU A 111 19.34 -23.71 18.13
N ALA A 112 20.39 -23.91 17.32
CA ALA A 112 21.85 -23.96 17.41
C ALA A 112 22.41 -23.73 15.97
N ASP A 113 23.74 -23.65 15.80
CA ASP A 113 24.50 -23.39 14.56
C ASP A 113 24.49 -21.97 13.97
N ARG A 114 25.28 -21.10 14.61
CA ARG A 114 25.92 -19.95 13.94
C ARG A 114 27.12 -20.44 13.14
N GLU A 115 26.89 -20.93 11.93
CA GLU A 115 27.91 -20.87 10.89
C GLU A 115 27.80 -19.53 10.14
N THR A 116 28.95 -18.88 10.00
CA THR A 116 29.17 -17.50 9.58
C THR A 116 28.76 -17.23 8.12
N GLY A 117 27.48 -17.03 7.87
CA GLY A 117 26.96 -16.33 6.69
C GLY A 117 26.50 -14.92 7.05
N THR A 118 26.74 -13.94 6.17
CA THR A 118 26.31 -12.55 6.38
C THR A 118 24.79 -12.50 6.52
N GLN A 119 24.29 -12.09 7.68
CA GLN A 119 22.86 -11.93 7.93
C GLN A 119 22.25 -10.84 7.04
N ALA A 120 20.96 -10.94 6.72
CA ALA A 120 20.23 -9.92 6.00
C ALA A 120 20.39 -8.54 6.67
N VAL A 121 20.58 -7.49 5.87
CA VAL A 121 20.65 -6.11 6.36
C VAL A 121 19.63 -5.30 5.58
N PRO A 122 18.60 -4.76 6.24
CA PRO A 122 17.59 -3.95 5.58
C PRO A 122 18.21 -2.73 4.90
N ILE A 123 17.76 -2.43 3.68
CA ILE A 123 18.01 -1.16 3.01
C ILE A 123 16.77 -0.27 3.09
N PRO A 124 16.91 1.07 3.11
CA PRO A 124 15.79 1.97 2.94
C PRO A 124 15.02 1.68 1.64
N LEU A 125 13.69 1.77 1.66
CA LEU A 125 12.86 1.45 0.49
C LEU A 125 13.15 2.36 -0.72
N ASP A 126 13.58 3.60 -0.48
CA ASP A 126 13.97 4.54 -1.53
C ASP A 126 15.32 4.22 -2.18
N GLN A 127 16.06 3.24 -1.65
CA GLN A 127 17.28 2.69 -2.27
C GLN A 127 17.01 1.50 -3.19
N VAL A 128 15.79 0.96 -3.22
CA VAL A 128 15.41 -0.10 -4.16
C VAL A 128 15.33 0.51 -5.57
N THR A 129 16.04 -0.09 -6.52
CA THR A 129 15.99 0.28 -7.93
C THR A 129 15.14 -0.72 -8.73
N TYR A 130 14.70 -0.29 -9.91
CA TYR A 130 13.73 -0.98 -10.76
C TYR A 130 14.20 -0.99 -12.21
N GLU A 131 15.40 -1.50 -12.45
CA GLU A 131 16.07 -1.48 -13.74
C GLU A 131 15.96 -2.84 -14.43
N GLN A 132 15.00 -3.01 -15.34
CA GLN A 132 14.92 -4.24 -16.13
C GLN A 132 16.22 -4.46 -16.93
N GLY A 133 16.73 -5.69 -16.88
CA GLY A 133 18.04 -6.04 -17.42
C GLY A 133 17.98 -7.14 -18.48
N ASN A 134 19.11 -7.35 -19.17
CA ASN A 134 19.28 -8.48 -20.08
C ASN A 134 19.76 -9.71 -19.30
N PHE A 135 18.86 -10.32 -18.54
CA PHE A 135 19.14 -11.52 -17.76
C PHE A 135 18.78 -12.79 -18.56
N ALA A 136 19.56 -13.85 -18.35
CA ALA A 136 19.25 -15.14 -18.94
C ALA A 136 17.99 -15.73 -18.28
N THR A 137 17.16 -16.40 -19.08
CA THR A 137 15.89 -16.99 -18.63
C THR A 137 15.92 -18.51 -18.69
N GLY A 138 14.95 -19.15 -18.05
CA GLY A 138 14.81 -20.61 -18.06
C GLY A 138 15.49 -21.31 -16.88
N PRO A 139 15.30 -22.64 -16.78
CA PRO A 139 15.67 -23.40 -15.59
C PRO A 139 17.18 -23.45 -15.34
N ASP A 140 18.01 -23.51 -16.37
CA ASP A 140 19.47 -23.57 -16.23
C ASP A 140 20.03 -22.24 -15.71
N ALA A 141 19.61 -21.11 -16.31
CA ALA A 141 19.97 -19.78 -15.83
C ALA A 141 19.50 -19.55 -14.38
N THR A 142 18.28 -19.98 -14.06
CA THR A 142 17.73 -19.91 -12.70
C THR A 142 18.57 -20.71 -11.72
N ARG A 143 19.00 -21.92 -12.09
CA ARG A 143 19.89 -22.75 -11.27
C ARG A 143 21.22 -22.04 -11.00
N ASP A 144 21.78 -21.35 -11.99
CA ASP A 144 23.01 -20.58 -11.83
C ASP A 144 22.83 -19.39 -10.89
N TYR A 145 21.70 -18.67 -10.95
CA TYR A 145 21.40 -17.59 -10.00
C TYR A 145 21.19 -18.09 -8.58
N ILE A 146 20.55 -19.26 -8.41
CA ILE A 146 20.41 -19.90 -7.10
C ILE A 146 21.79 -20.28 -6.56
N ASN A 147 22.66 -20.89 -7.37
CA ASN A 147 24.03 -21.22 -6.93
C ASN A 147 24.83 -20.00 -6.49
N GLN A 148 24.78 -18.90 -7.27
CA GLN A 148 25.41 -17.63 -6.89
C GLN A 148 24.85 -17.08 -5.58
N THR A 149 23.55 -17.20 -5.37
CA THR A 149 22.91 -16.79 -4.12
C THR A 149 23.38 -17.65 -2.95
N LEU A 150 23.46 -18.97 -3.12
CA LEU A 150 23.94 -19.89 -2.09
C LEU A 150 25.41 -19.63 -1.74
N ASP A 151 26.23 -19.25 -2.72
CA ASP A 151 27.61 -18.81 -2.49
C ASP A 151 27.64 -17.51 -1.68
N GLN A 152 26.81 -16.51 -2.04
CA GLN A 152 26.70 -15.24 -1.32
C GLN A 152 26.22 -15.43 0.13
N LEU A 153 25.32 -16.39 0.35
CA LEU A 153 24.84 -16.73 1.68
C LEU A 153 25.87 -17.55 2.44
N GLY A 154 26.82 -18.24 1.78
CA GLY A 154 27.77 -19.14 2.43
C GLY A 154 27.17 -20.51 2.77
N ILE A 155 26.24 -21.00 1.94
CA ILE A 155 25.64 -22.34 2.05
C ILE A 155 26.42 -23.29 1.15
N THR A 156 27.32 -24.07 1.76
CA THR A 156 28.27 -24.94 1.05
C THR A 156 27.91 -26.42 1.10
N ASP A 157 27.10 -26.86 2.08
CA ASP A 157 26.68 -28.26 2.19
C ASP A 157 25.90 -28.71 0.93
N PRO A 158 26.37 -29.77 0.22
CA PRO A 158 25.74 -30.20 -1.03
C PRO A 158 24.27 -30.57 -0.90
N ALA A 159 23.86 -31.18 0.23
CA ALA A 159 22.48 -31.60 0.43
C ALA A 159 21.56 -30.38 0.67
N ALA A 160 22.02 -29.40 1.44
CA ALA A 160 21.34 -28.13 1.64
C ALA A 160 21.19 -27.36 0.32
N ARG A 161 22.26 -27.26 -0.47
CA ARG A 161 22.23 -26.61 -1.78
C ARG A 161 21.22 -27.27 -2.71
N GLN A 162 21.20 -28.59 -2.75
CA GLN A 162 20.25 -29.33 -3.58
C GLN A 162 18.79 -29.05 -3.18
N ARG A 163 18.48 -29.03 -1.87
CA ARG A 163 17.12 -28.70 -1.38
C ARG A 163 16.70 -27.28 -1.72
N TRP A 164 17.59 -26.29 -1.59
CA TRP A 164 17.31 -24.91 -2.01
C TRP A 164 17.07 -24.82 -3.52
N ILE A 165 17.92 -25.48 -4.33
CA ILE A 165 17.79 -25.51 -5.79
C ILE A 165 16.43 -26.07 -6.20
N ASP A 166 16.04 -27.23 -5.67
CA ASP A 166 14.78 -27.87 -6.04
C ASP A 166 13.57 -27.01 -5.66
N GLY A 167 13.59 -26.40 -4.47
CA GLY A 167 12.53 -25.52 -4.01
C GLY A 167 12.42 -24.23 -4.83
N TYR A 168 13.54 -23.56 -5.08
CA TYR A 168 13.54 -22.27 -5.79
C TYR A 168 13.36 -22.39 -7.30
N LEU A 169 13.77 -23.51 -7.92
CA LEU A 169 13.36 -23.80 -9.30
C LEU A 169 11.84 -23.96 -9.40
N THR A 170 11.23 -24.66 -8.44
CA THR A 170 9.77 -24.82 -8.39
C THR A 170 9.06 -23.47 -8.21
N MET A 171 9.54 -22.63 -7.29
CA MET A 171 9.00 -21.29 -7.09
C MET A 171 9.16 -20.43 -8.35
N ALA A 172 10.37 -20.31 -8.91
CA ALA A 172 10.62 -19.47 -10.08
C ALA A 172 9.77 -19.87 -11.29
N LEU A 173 9.54 -21.18 -11.50
CA LEU A 173 8.62 -21.66 -12.53
C LEU A 173 7.20 -21.12 -12.33
N ARG A 174 6.70 -21.20 -11.10
CA ARG A 174 5.31 -20.82 -10.76
C ARG A 174 5.10 -19.31 -10.74
N GLU A 175 6.08 -18.58 -10.23
CA GLU A 175 6.01 -17.14 -9.98
C GLU A 175 6.25 -16.31 -11.25
N SER A 176 7.20 -16.73 -12.09
CA SER A 176 7.67 -15.91 -13.23
C SER A 176 7.86 -16.68 -14.53
N SER A 177 7.65 -18.00 -14.56
CA SER A 177 8.11 -18.84 -15.68
C SER A 177 9.60 -18.66 -15.97
N TYR A 178 10.41 -18.45 -14.93
CA TYR A 178 11.85 -18.18 -14.98
C TYR A 178 12.26 -16.86 -15.67
N ASP A 179 11.40 -15.84 -15.64
CA ASP A 179 11.70 -14.51 -16.19
C ASP A 179 12.12 -13.53 -15.07
N PRO A 180 13.41 -13.11 -15.04
CA PRO A 180 13.89 -12.10 -14.08
C PRO A 180 13.27 -10.72 -14.27
N ASN A 181 12.63 -10.42 -15.41
CA ASN A 181 11.96 -9.15 -15.65
C ASN A 181 10.44 -9.19 -15.38
N ALA A 182 9.92 -10.31 -14.87
CA ALA A 182 8.49 -10.51 -14.63
C ALA A 182 7.93 -9.50 -13.62
N ILE A 183 6.70 -9.07 -13.85
CA ILE A 183 5.95 -8.13 -13.00
C ILE A 183 4.53 -8.66 -12.87
N ASN A 184 3.98 -8.62 -11.65
CA ASN A 184 2.56 -8.85 -11.41
C ASN A 184 1.90 -7.53 -10.97
N ASP A 185 1.00 -7.02 -11.80
CA ASP A 185 0.35 -5.72 -11.66
C ASP A 185 -1.18 -5.80 -11.52
N TRP A 186 -1.73 -6.98 -11.25
CA TRP A 186 -3.18 -7.20 -11.21
C TRP A 186 -3.71 -7.79 -9.90
N ASP A 187 -2.82 -8.31 -9.04
CA ASP A 187 -3.16 -8.96 -7.77
C ASP A 187 -3.55 -7.95 -6.66
N VAL A 188 -3.61 -8.41 -5.41
CA VAL A 188 -3.91 -7.53 -4.26
C VAL A 188 -2.76 -6.56 -3.92
N ASN A 189 -1.52 -6.92 -4.25
CA ASN A 189 -0.36 -6.08 -3.98
C ASN A 189 -0.29 -4.90 -4.96
N SER A 190 -0.79 -5.07 -6.18
CA SER A 190 -0.90 -4.02 -7.19
C SER A 190 -1.96 -2.94 -6.90
N LYS A 191 -2.83 -3.15 -5.89
CA LYS A 191 -3.97 -2.29 -5.58
C LYS A 191 -3.77 -1.49 -4.29
N PRO A 192 -4.43 -0.34 -4.12
CA PRO A 192 -4.51 0.32 -2.81
C PRO A 192 -5.12 -0.60 -1.76
N PRO A 193 -4.65 -0.58 -0.50
CA PRO A 193 -3.63 0.33 0.04
C PRO A 193 -2.18 -0.12 -0.19
N ASN A 194 -1.93 -1.30 -0.74
CA ASN A 194 -0.59 -1.89 -0.89
C ASN A 194 0.25 -1.19 -1.97
N SER A 195 -0.42 -0.65 -2.99
CA SER A 195 0.16 0.17 -4.04
C SER A 195 -0.54 1.53 -4.08
N THR A 196 0.23 2.61 -3.93
CA THR A 196 -0.29 3.98 -3.82
C THR A 196 0.39 4.96 -4.76
N TYR A 197 1.53 4.61 -5.35
CA TYR A 197 2.23 5.40 -6.36
C TYR A 197 3.02 4.50 -7.33
N SER A 198 3.31 5.01 -8.53
CA SER A 198 4.19 4.33 -9.49
C SER A 198 5.66 4.58 -9.17
N VAL A 199 6.51 3.58 -9.42
CA VAL A 199 7.98 3.67 -9.31
C VAL A 199 8.62 3.81 -10.69
N ALA A 200 9.96 3.70 -10.78
CA ALA A 200 10.72 4.02 -11.99
C ALA A 200 10.40 3.11 -13.20
N ASP A 201 9.95 1.88 -12.96
CA ASP A 201 9.48 0.93 -13.99
C ASP A 201 8.07 1.26 -14.53
N GLY A 202 7.38 2.26 -13.95
CA GLY A 202 6.01 2.65 -14.31
C GLY A 202 4.90 1.92 -13.56
N TYR A 203 5.23 0.88 -12.80
CA TYR A 203 4.28 0.05 -12.06
C TYR A 203 4.13 0.48 -10.60
N GLY A 204 3.07 0.01 -9.95
CA GLY A 204 2.76 0.33 -8.57
C GLY A 204 3.86 -0.08 -7.59
N ASN A 205 4.10 0.72 -6.54
CA ASN A 205 5.14 0.46 -5.54
C ASN A 205 4.91 -0.81 -4.70
N GLY A 206 3.72 -1.41 -4.79
CA GLY A 206 3.37 -2.69 -4.17
C GLY A 206 3.49 -3.91 -5.10
N CYS A 207 3.55 -3.75 -6.43
CA CYS A 207 3.58 -4.87 -7.37
C CYS A 207 4.78 -5.81 -7.09
N SER A 208 4.63 -7.13 -7.26
CA SER A 208 5.79 -8.02 -7.18
C SER A 208 6.62 -7.99 -8.46
N ARG A 209 7.94 -8.16 -8.31
CA ARG A 209 8.90 -8.19 -9.43
C ARG A 209 9.85 -9.37 -9.34
N GLY A 210 10.38 -9.71 -10.50
CA GLY A 210 11.55 -10.55 -10.64
C GLY A 210 11.25 -12.04 -10.57
N ILE A 211 12.33 -12.81 -10.58
CA ILE A 211 12.33 -14.25 -10.81
C ILE A 211 11.50 -15.04 -9.79
N VAL A 212 11.40 -14.56 -8.54
CA VAL A 212 10.55 -15.16 -7.50
C VAL A 212 9.51 -14.18 -6.94
N GLN A 213 9.11 -13.17 -7.75
CA GLN A 213 8.01 -12.25 -7.45
C GLN A 213 8.11 -11.60 -6.05
N CYS A 214 9.29 -11.04 -5.71
CA CYS A 214 9.44 -10.28 -4.48
C CYS A 214 8.69 -8.93 -4.56
N VAL A 215 7.99 -8.59 -3.47
CA VAL A 215 7.43 -7.25 -3.26
C VAL A 215 8.55 -6.30 -2.81
N PRO A 216 8.58 -5.02 -3.26
CA PRO A 216 9.67 -4.09 -2.92
C PRO A 216 9.93 -3.88 -1.44
N GLY A 217 8.86 -3.82 -0.62
CA GLY A 217 9.00 -3.73 0.83
C GLY A 217 9.71 -4.95 1.44
N THR A 218 9.41 -6.15 0.95
CA THR A 218 10.08 -7.39 1.35
C THR A 218 11.53 -7.41 0.89
N PHE A 219 11.78 -7.03 -0.37
CA PHE A 219 13.13 -6.94 -0.92
C PHE A 219 14.01 -6.01 -0.08
N ALA A 220 13.52 -4.80 0.24
CA ALA A 220 14.22 -3.84 1.06
C ALA A 220 14.49 -4.36 2.49
N GLN A 221 13.48 -4.97 3.13
CA GLN A 221 13.56 -5.45 4.50
C GLN A 221 14.50 -6.66 4.67
N TYR A 222 14.63 -7.50 3.64
CA TYR A 222 15.40 -8.75 3.68
C TYR A 222 16.60 -8.74 2.75
N HIS A 223 17.04 -7.56 2.31
CA HIS A 223 18.17 -7.38 1.40
C HIS A 223 19.43 -8.09 1.91
N GLN A 224 20.17 -8.69 0.97
CA GLN A 224 21.42 -9.37 1.25
C GLN A 224 22.60 -8.45 0.96
N PRO A 225 23.44 -8.11 1.95
CA PRO A 225 24.65 -7.34 1.71
C PRO A 225 25.53 -7.97 0.63
N GLY A 226 26.01 -7.13 -0.30
CA GLY A 226 26.86 -7.54 -1.41
C GLY A 226 26.09 -7.96 -2.67
N THR A 227 24.76 -7.97 -2.67
CA THR A 227 23.95 -8.09 -3.90
C THR A 227 23.50 -6.72 -4.39
N SER A 228 22.98 -6.66 -5.62
CA SER A 228 22.39 -5.45 -6.20
C SER A 228 21.24 -4.90 -5.34
N ASN A 229 20.98 -3.59 -5.45
CA ASN A 229 19.77 -2.96 -4.92
C ASN A 229 18.59 -3.01 -5.92
N ASP A 230 18.85 -3.53 -7.12
CA ASP A 230 17.83 -3.69 -8.16
C ASP A 230 16.99 -4.94 -7.92
N ILE A 231 15.67 -4.76 -7.84
CA ILE A 231 14.76 -5.87 -7.57
C ILE A 231 14.65 -6.86 -8.75
N TYR A 232 15.05 -6.46 -9.96
CA TYR A 232 15.10 -7.35 -11.12
C TYR A 232 16.38 -8.17 -11.21
N ASP A 233 17.44 -7.81 -10.46
CA ASP A 233 18.64 -8.64 -10.37
C ASP A 233 18.28 -10.00 -9.75
N PRO A 234 18.43 -11.11 -10.49
CA PRO A 234 17.90 -12.40 -10.06
C PRO A 234 18.61 -12.93 -8.81
N VAL A 235 19.89 -12.61 -8.60
CA VAL A 235 20.62 -13.03 -7.40
C VAL A 235 20.13 -12.26 -6.17
N ALA A 236 19.98 -10.94 -6.28
CA ALA A 236 19.43 -10.11 -5.19
C ALA A 236 17.98 -10.49 -4.87
N ASN A 237 17.15 -10.74 -5.90
CA ASN A 237 15.74 -11.13 -5.74
C ASN A 237 15.62 -12.48 -5.01
N ILE A 238 16.41 -13.48 -5.41
CA ILE A 238 16.46 -14.79 -4.74
C ILE A 238 17.02 -14.66 -3.32
N ALA A 239 18.10 -13.89 -3.12
CA ALA A 239 18.71 -13.72 -1.80
C ALA A 239 17.75 -13.09 -0.80
N ALA A 240 17.05 -12.02 -1.20
CA ALA A 240 16.03 -11.38 -0.36
C ALA A 240 14.87 -12.33 -0.06
N SER A 241 14.43 -13.13 -1.04
CA SER A 241 13.40 -14.16 -0.83
C SER A 241 13.85 -15.24 0.16
N MET A 242 15.09 -15.76 0.03
CA MET A 242 15.63 -16.76 0.94
C MET A 242 15.73 -16.22 2.37
N ASN A 243 16.21 -14.98 2.52
CA ASN A 243 16.23 -14.29 3.81
C ASN A 243 14.82 -14.08 4.38
N TYR A 244 13.84 -13.74 3.53
CA TYR A 244 12.45 -13.61 3.94
C TYR A 244 11.88 -14.93 4.44
N VAL A 245 12.06 -16.04 3.73
CA VAL A 245 11.49 -17.32 4.17
C VAL A 245 12.18 -17.87 5.41
N MET A 246 13.48 -17.64 5.57
CA MET A 246 14.21 -17.99 6.80
C MET A 246 13.73 -17.13 7.99
N GLY A 247 13.68 -15.80 7.83
CA GLY A 247 13.35 -14.88 8.92
C GLY A 247 11.86 -14.81 9.27
N HIS A 248 10.98 -14.89 8.28
CA HIS A 248 9.54 -14.77 8.47
C HIS A 248 8.87 -16.12 8.72
N TYR A 249 9.19 -17.16 7.95
CA TYR A 249 8.53 -18.47 8.07
C TYR A 249 9.31 -19.46 8.93
N GLY A 250 10.57 -19.20 9.27
CA GLY A 250 11.41 -20.11 10.05
C GLY A 250 11.94 -21.28 9.22
N VAL A 251 12.11 -21.09 7.91
CA VAL A 251 12.81 -22.06 7.07
C VAL A 251 14.23 -22.23 7.59
N SER A 252 14.65 -23.48 7.80
CA SER A 252 16.00 -23.84 8.20
C SER A 252 16.98 -23.46 7.10
N ARG A 253 18.17 -23.03 7.49
CA ARG A 253 19.24 -22.66 6.55
C ARG A 253 19.65 -23.80 5.62
N ASP A 254 19.44 -25.04 6.04
CA ASP A 254 19.68 -26.24 5.23
C ASP A 254 18.50 -26.61 4.31
N ALA A 255 17.42 -25.83 4.28
CA ALA A 255 16.17 -26.06 3.54
C ALA A 255 15.44 -27.39 3.83
N SER A 256 15.78 -28.09 4.92
CA SER A 256 15.14 -29.38 5.27
C SER A 256 13.62 -29.30 5.47
N ASN A 257 13.12 -28.13 5.88
CA ASN A 257 11.70 -27.84 6.12
C ASN A 257 11.08 -26.88 5.09
N LEU A 258 11.79 -26.53 4.00
CA LEU A 258 11.35 -25.51 3.04
C LEU A 258 9.98 -25.85 2.43
N ALA A 259 9.85 -27.04 1.83
CA ALA A 259 8.60 -27.47 1.18
C ALA A 259 7.42 -27.58 2.17
N ALA A 260 7.69 -27.87 3.45
CA ALA A 260 6.65 -27.98 4.47
C ALA A 260 6.11 -26.60 4.90
N LEU A 261 6.96 -25.56 4.87
CA LEU A 261 6.60 -24.21 5.31
C LEU A 261 6.19 -23.29 4.14
N ILE A 262 6.68 -23.58 2.94
CA ILE A 262 6.45 -22.80 1.72
C ILE A 262 5.85 -23.72 0.66
N PRO A 263 4.51 -23.83 0.56
CA PRO A 263 3.84 -24.71 -0.41
C PRO A 263 4.23 -24.42 -1.86
N GLN A 264 4.54 -23.16 -2.19
CA GLN A 264 5.00 -22.75 -3.52
C GLN A 264 6.33 -23.42 -3.91
N ALA A 265 7.15 -23.82 -2.93
CA ALA A 265 8.41 -24.53 -3.14
C ALA A 265 8.26 -26.06 -3.20
N ASP A 266 7.09 -26.61 -2.90
CA ASP A 266 6.84 -28.06 -3.00
C ASP A 266 6.40 -28.43 -4.43
N PRO A 267 7.20 -29.22 -5.19
CA PRO A 267 6.83 -29.65 -6.53
C PRO A 267 5.60 -30.57 -6.56
N ASN A 268 5.25 -31.20 -5.43
CA ASN A 268 4.11 -32.11 -5.30
C ASN A 268 2.82 -31.40 -4.86
N ALA A 269 2.91 -30.17 -4.36
CA ALA A 269 1.74 -29.37 -4.03
C ALA A 269 1.14 -28.74 -5.28
N SER A 270 -0.19 -28.63 -5.34
CA SER A 270 -0.85 -27.84 -6.39
C SER A 270 -0.40 -26.38 -6.32
N PRO A 271 -0.22 -25.69 -7.47
CA PRO A 271 0.03 -24.25 -7.46
C PRO A 271 -1.12 -23.54 -6.74
N GLN A 272 -0.85 -22.92 -5.60
CA GLN A 272 -1.79 -22.00 -4.97
C GLN A 272 -1.61 -20.67 -5.68
N GLY A 273 -2.57 -20.32 -6.54
CA GLY A 273 -2.65 -18.96 -7.11
C GLY A 273 -2.92 -17.95 -6.00
N TYR A 274 -2.36 -16.75 -6.16
CA TYR A 274 -2.63 -15.59 -5.30
C TYR A 274 -4.12 -15.19 -5.30
#